data_AF-A0A7V4NG35-F1
#
_entry.id   AF-A0A7V4NG35-F1
#
_cell.length_a   1.000
_cell.length_b   1.000
_cell.length_c   1.000
_cell.angle_alpha   90.00
_cell.angle_beta   90.00
_cell.angle_gamma   90.00
#
_symmetry.space_group_name_H-M   'P 1'
#
loop_
_entity.id
_entity.type
_entity.pdbx_description
1 polymer ?
#
loop_
_entity_poly.entity_id
_entity_poly.type
_entity_poly.pdbx_seq_one_letter_code
_entity_poly.pdbx_strand_id
1 'polypeptide(L)'
;MKRLQKFKVFTTLNKSSTSFASSIFSFSFFFLVAFALLLLSLTSCLHKETFAKENLPSELPISFEQNGNEYYADRILIGYSNEGKINSILNLLNGELVVHIPEIKVISVKVENVDKTLQLLENELIRGKYGIRYAEYVYVRKLVPFEINTRAEGYKAERFASKLSEYTNYSGESLDLYLWGLRAIKIKDAWSNGYRGEGVIVAVLDTGVDGT
;
A
#
# COMPACT_ATOMS: atom_id res chain seq x y z
N MET A 1 42.46 36.01 -89.93
CA MET A 1 43.82 36.48 -89.59
C MET A 1 43.97 36.57 -88.08
N LYS A 2 45.00 35.90 -87.53
CA LYS A 2 45.63 36.04 -86.19
C LYS A 2 44.77 35.68 -84.96
N ARG A 3 45.26 35.06 -83.87
CA ARG A 3 46.35 34.13 -83.52
C ARG A 3 46.08 33.74 -82.05
N LEU A 4 46.59 32.58 -81.62
CA LEU A 4 46.48 31.98 -80.27
C LEU A 4 47.05 32.83 -79.10
N GLN A 5 46.56 32.58 -77.86
CA GLN A 5 47.28 32.04 -76.66
C GLN A 5 46.42 32.29 -75.38
N LYS A 6 45.95 31.31 -74.57
CA LYS A 6 46.52 30.33 -73.59
C LYS A 6 46.73 30.83 -72.13
N PHE A 7 46.08 30.10 -71.19
CA PHE A 7 46.28 29.95 -69.71
C PHE A 7 45.96 31.17 -68.79
N LYS A 8 45.42 31.04 -67.55
CA LYS A 8 45.57 30.04 -66.47
C LYS A 8 44.35 30.11 -65.51
N VAL A 9 44.01 28.98 -64.89
CA VAL A 9 43.00 28.79 -63.83
C VAL A 9 43.49 29.39 -62.51
N PHE A 10 42.61 30.02 -61.72
CA PHE A 10 42.52 29.80 -60.27
C PHE A 10 41.15 30.22 -59.72
N THR A 11 40.65 29.34 -58.86
CA THR A 11 39.39 29.28 -58.11
C THR A 11 39.12 30.44 -57.17
N THR A 12 37.85 30.79 -57.01
CA THR A 12 37.24 31.01 -55.68
C THR A 12 35.73 30.77 -55.74
N LEU A 13 35.28 29.72 -55.05
CA LEU A 13 33.91 29.54 -54.59
C LEU A 13 33.52 30.71 -53.68
N ASN A 14 32.25 31.15 -53.74
CA ASN A 14 31.59 31.56 -52.52
C ASN A 14 30.12 31.09 -52.46
N LYS A 15 29.81 30.46 -51.33
CA LYS A 15 28.59 29.76 -50.95
C LYS A 15 27.40 30.71 -50.83
N SER A 16 26.25 30.30 -51.36
CA SER A 16 24.95 30.76 -50.88
C SER A 16 23.89 29.67 -51.08
N SER A 17 23.74 28.76 -50.11
CA SER A 17 22.52 27.95 -49.96
C SER A 17 22.54 27.09 -48.69
N THR A 18 22.55 27.70 -47.50
CA THR A 18 22.30 26.96 -46.25
C THR A 18 21.47 27.83 -45.31
N SER A 19 20.16 27.94 -45.56
CA SER A 19 19.26 28.59 -44.58
C SER A 19 17.85 27.97 -44.49
N PHE A 20 17.48 27.01 -45.34
CA PHE A 20 16.14 26.40 -45.28
C PHE A 20 16.12 24.97 -44.74
N ALA A 21 17.19 24.19 -44.92
CA ALA A 21 17.23 22.78 -44.49
C ALA A 21 17.45 22.59 -42.98
N SER A 22 18.13 23.52 -42.30
CA SER A 22 18.43 23.41 -40.86
C SER A 22 17.23 23.72 -39.96
N SER A 23 16.29 24.55 -40.41
CA SER A 23 15.08 24.87 -39.64
C SER A 23 14.01 23.78 -39.71
N ILE A 24 13.98 22.98 -40.78
CA ILE A 24 13.03 21.85 -40.90
C ILE A 24 13.48 20.68 -40.02
N PHE A 25 14.79 20.43 -39.93
CA PHE A 25 15.34 19.39 -39.06
C PHE A 25 15.19 19.71 -37.57
N SER A 26 15.33 20.97 -37.15
CA SER A 26 15.11 21.33 -35.74
C SER A 26 13.65 21.23 -35.34
N PHE A 27 12.73 21.66 -36.20
CA PHE A 27 11.29 21.59 -35.93
C PHE A 27 10.80 20.13 -35.80
N SER A 28 11.30 19.25 -36.67
CA SER A 28 10.95 17.82 -36.63
C SER A 28 11.48 17.13 -35.37
N PHE A 29 12.64 17.54 -34.84
CA PHE A 29 13.20 17.02 -33.60
C PHE A 29 12.40 17.48 -32.37
N PHE A 30 12.04 18.77 -32.30
CA PHE A 30 11.20 19.28 -31.21
C PHE A 30 9.81 18.65 -31.20
N PHE A 31 9.22 18.40 -32.37
CA PHE A 31 7.94 17.70 -32.47
C PHE A 31 8.03 16.25 -31.97
N LEU A 32 9.14 15.57 -32.27
CA LEU A 32 9.38 14.18 -31.83
C LEU A 32 9.58 14.09 -30.31
N VAL A 33 10.30 15.04 -29.72
CA VAL A 33 10.50 15.15 -28.27
C VAL A 33 9.20 15.50 -27.55
N ALA A 34 8.43 16.45 -28.09
CA ALA A 34 7.11 16.82 -27.54
C ALA A 34 6.12 15.65 -27.61
N PHE A 35 6.12 14.89 -28.72
CA PHE A 35 5.29 13.70 -28.88
C PHE A 35 5.72 12.57 -27.92
N ALA A 36 7.02 12.37 -27.70
CA ALA A 36 7.52 11.40 -26.73
C ALA A 36 7.15 11.78 -25.28
N LEU A 37 7.24 13.06 -24.91
CA LEU A 37 6.81 13.57 -23.61
C LEU A 37 5.29 13.45 -23.41
N LEU A 38 4.50 13.68 -24.46
CA LEU A 38 3.05 13.47 -24.43
C LEU A 38 2.71 11.99 -24.20
N LEU A 39 3.39 11.06 -24.88
CA LEU A 39 3.22 9.63 -24.67
C LEU A 39 3.60 9.19 -23.25
N LEU A 40 4.67 9.74 -22.67
CA LEU A 40 5.06 9.48 -21.28
C LEU A 40 4.01 10.01 -20.28
N SER A 41 3.38 11.16 -20.57
CA SER A 41 2.32 11.72 -19.71
C SER A 41 1.01 10.92 -19.73
N LEU A 42 0.76 10.14 -20.79
CA LEU A 42 -0.44 9.29 -20.89
C LEU A 42 -0.29 7.96 -20.12
N THR A 43 0.92 7.58 -19.71
CA THR A 43 1.17 6.34 -18.94
C THR A 43 1.08 6.50 -17.42
N SER A 44 0.89 7.72 -16.89
CA SER A 44 0.92 7.96 -15.44
C SER A 44 -0.41 7.77 -14.71
N CYS A 45 -1.49 7.39 -15.38
CA CYS A 45 -2.80 7.23 -14.74
C CYS A 45 -3.49 5.93 -15.14
N LEU A 46 -2.94 4.80 -14.69
CA LEU A 46 -3.78 3.64 -14.37
C LEU A 46 -3.09 2.66 -13.41
N HIS A 47 -2.63 3.13 -12.25
CA HIS A 47 -2.51 2.23 -11.10
C HIS A 47 -3.89 2.15 -10.46
N LYS A 48 -4.73 1.26 -11.01
CA LYS A 48 -5.99 0.90 -10.37
C LYS A 48 -5.60 0.04 -9.17
N GLU A 49 -5.56 0.64 -7.99
CA GLU A 49 -5.52 -0.12 -6.76
C GLU A 49 -6.73 -1.04 -6.78
N THR A 50 -6.45 -2.31 -7.05
CA THR A 50 -7.45 -3.36 -6.97
C THR A 50 -7.50 -3.68 -5.49
N PHE A 51 -8.10 -2.81 -4.69
CA PHE A 51 -8.64 -3.25 -3.42
C PHE A 51 -9.63 -4.33 -3.79
N ALA A 52 -9.21 -5.58 -3.62
CA ALA A 52 -10.10 -6.71 -3.69
C ALA A 52 -11.25 -6.38 -2.76
N LYS A 53 -12.40 -6.06 -3.35
CA LYS A 53 -13.63 -5.89 -2.59
C LYS A 53 -13.92 -7.29 -2.07
N GLU A 54 -13.49 -7.55 -0.84
CA GLU A 54 -13.78 -8.77 -0.13
C GLU A 54 -15.30 -8.83 0.01
N ASN A 55 -15.95 -9.54 -0.91
CA ASN A 55 -17.32 -10.01 -0.71
C ASN A 55 -17.22 -11.18 0.29
N LEU A 56 -16.88 -10.87 1.55
CA LEU A 56 -16.92 -11.87 2.61
C LEU A 56 -18.38 -12.34 2.74
N PRO A 57 -18.65 -13.65 2.70
CA PRO A 57 -19.95 -14.20 3.03
C PRO A 57 -20.47 -13.66 4.37
N SER A 58 -21.79 -13.45 4.44
CA SER A 58 -22.50 -12.92 5.61
C SER A 58 -22.23 -13.69 6.91
N GLU A 59 -21.86 -14.97 6.81
CA GLU A 59 -21.31 -15.76 7.92
C GLU A 59 -20.23 -16.68 7.35
N LEU A 60 -19.01 -16.55 7.87
CA LEU A 60 -17.93 -17.48 7.58
C LEU A 60 -18.03 -18.67 8.54
N PRO A 61 -17.87 -19.92 8.06
CA PRO A 61 -17.95 -21.08 8.94
C PRO A 61 -16.77 -21.07 9.91
N ILE A 62 -17.02 -21.09 11.21
CA ILE A 62 -16.00 -21.13 12.28
C ILE A 62 -15.94 -22.52 12.88
N SER A 63 -14.72 -23.01 13.14
CA SER A 63 -14.42 -24.26 13.85
C SER A 63 -13.38 -23.99 14.95
N PHE A 64 -13.10 -25.01 15.77
CA PHE A 64 -12.26 -24.92 16.95
C PHE A 64 -11.17 -25.98 16.95
N GLU A 65 -9.94 -25.58 17.26
CA GLU A 65 -8.87 -26.50 17.63
C GLU A 65 -9.13 -27.13 19.01
N GLN A 66 -8.43 -28.22 19.33
CA GLN A 66 -8.53 -28.88 20.66
C GLN A 66 -8.14 -27.96 21.83
N ASN A 67 -7.26 -26.98 21.57
CA ASN A 67 -6.83 -25.97 22.55
C ASN A 67 -7.82 -24.80 22.70
N GLY A 68 -8.93 -24.79 21.94
CA GLY A 68 -9.96 -23.75 21.98
C GLY A 68 -9.78 -22.59 20.99
N ASN A 69 -8.74 -22.58 20.16
CA ASN A 69 -8.56 -21.53 19.15
C ASN A 69 -9.61 -21.62 18.04
N GLU A 70 -10.25 -20.48 17.74
CA GLU A 70 -11.22 -20.33 16.65
C GLU A 70 -10.52 -20.10 15.30
N TYR A 71 -10.96 -20.79 14.26
CA TYR A 71 -10.47 -20.59 12.88
C TYR A 71 -11.59 -20.72 11.84
N TYR A 72 -11.37 -20.15 10.65
CA TYR A 72 -12.30 -20.28 9.53
C TYR A 72 -12.20 -21.67 8.87
N ALA A 73 -13.29 -22.43 8.92
CA ALA A 73 -13.36 -23.82 8.51
C ALA A 73 -13.40 -24.03 6.98
N ASP A 74 -13.43 -22.96 6.19
CA ASP A 74 -13.46 -23.02 4.73
C ASP A 74 -12.13 -22.64 4.07
N ARG A 75 -11.09 -22.27 4.83
CA ARG A 75 -9.87 -21.71 4.23
C ARG A 75 -8.60 -21.96 5.03
N ILE A 76 -7.47 -21.94 4.34
CA ILE A 76 -6.13 -22.00 4.90
C ILE A 76 -5.23 -20.91 4.32
N LEU A 77 -4.17 -20.56 5.05
CA LEU A 77 -3.04 -19.79 4.50
C LEU A 77 -1.96 -20.75 4.02
N ILE A 78 -1.35 -20.46 2.89
CA ILE A 78 -0.23 -21.21 2.32
C ILE A 78 0.88 -20.23 1.97
N GLY A 79 2.03 -20.37 2.63
CA GLY A 79 3.25 -19.71 2.22
C GLY A 79 3.90 -20.46 1.06
N TYR A 80 4.11 -19.83 -0.09
CA TYR A 80 4.73 -20.46 -1.26
C TYR A 80 6.16 -19.95 -1.51
N SER A 81 6.95 -20.73 -2.24
CA SER A 81 8.32 -20.36 -2.65
C SER A 81 8.38 -19.88 -4.10
N ASN A 82 7.53 -20.43 -4.96
CA ASN A 82 7.48 -20.12 -6.39
C ASN A 82 6.04 -19.83 -6.83
N GLU A 83 5.81 -18.59 -7.29
CA GLU A 83 4.50 -18.11 -7.74
C GLU A 83 3.94 -18.91 -8.92
N GLY A 84 4.80 -19.39 -9.82
CA GLY A 84 4.39 -20.23 -10.95
C GLY A 84 3.78 -21.58 -10.56
N LYS A 85 3.87 -21.97 -9.28
CA LYS A 85 3.27 -23.21 -8.76
C LYS A 85 1.90 -23.00 -8.10
N ILE A 86 1.42 -21.76 -7.96
CA ILE A 86 0.13 -21.47 -7.30
C ILE A 86 -1.00 -22.28 -7.92
N ASN A 87 -1.13 -22.28 -9.26
CA ASN A 87 -2.17 -23.06 -9.94
C ASN A 87 -2.06 -24.57 -9.68
N SER A 88 -0.84 -25.11 -9.55
CA SER A 88 -0.63 -26.51 -9.21
C SER A 88 -1.06 -26.82 -7.77
N ILE A 89 -0.86 -25.88 -6.84
CA ILE A 89 -1.34 -25.98 -5.45
C ILE A 89 -2.87 -25.96 -5.45
N LEU A 90 -3.51 -24.99 -6.12
CA LEU A 90 -4.98 -24.91 -6.19
C LEU A 90 -5.59 -26.19 -6.76
N ASN A 91 -5.01 -26.74 -7.84
CA ASN A 91 -5.45 -28.00 -8.42
C ASN A 91 -5.26 -29.21 -7.49
N LEU A 92 -4.16 -29.28 -6.73
CA LEU A 92 -3.92 -30.34 -5.75
C LEU A 92 -5.03 -30.36 -4.69
N LEU A 93 -5.44 -29.17 -4.23
CA LEU A 93 -6.38 -29.03 -3.12
C LEU A 93 -7.85 -28.99 -3.60
N ASN A 94 -8.08 -29.00 -4.92
CA ASN A 94 -9.38 -28.65 -5.52
C ASN A 94 -9.94 -27.35 -4.90
N GLY A 95 -9.04 -26.36 -4.71
CA GLY A 95 -9.31 -25.17 -3.93
C GLY A 95 -9.47 -23.91 -4.78
N GLU A 96 -10.11 -22.89 -4.21
CA GLU A 96 -10.34 -21.59 -4.82
C GLU A 96 -9.43 -20.54 -4.18
N LEU A 97 -8.77 -19.71 -4.99
CA LEU A 97 -7.93 -18.62 -4.49
C LEU A 97 -8.82 -17.50 -3.94
N VAL A 98 -8.63 -17.14 -2.66
CA VAL A 98 -9.37 -16.04 -2.01
C VAL A 98 -8.53 -14.77 -1.97
N VAL A 99 -7.28 -14.89 -1.53
CA VAL A 99 -6.35 -13.77 -1.38
C VAL A 99 -4.97 -14.19 -1.88
N HIS A 100 -4.27 -13.26 -2.52
CA HIS A 100 -2.87 -13.42 -2.91
C HIS A 100 -2.07 -12.19 -2.50
N ILE A 101 -1.05 -12.39 -1.67
CA ILE A 101 -0.16 -11.33 -1.19
C ILE A 101 1.27 -11.68 -1.65
N PRO A 102 1.68 -11.23 -2.85
CA PRO A 102 2.96 -11.62 -3.45
C PRO A 102 4.18 -11.13 -2.65
N GLU A 103 4.07 -9.99 -1.96
CA GLU A 103 5.14 -9.36 -1.19
C GLU A 103 5.68 -10.28 -0.08
N ILE A 104 4.79 -11.06 0.54
CA ILE A 104 5.13 -12.05 1.57
C ILE A 104 5.00 -13.49 1.07
N LYS A 105 4.67 -13.68 -0.20
CA LYS A 105 4.47 -14.97 -0.88
C LYS A 105 3.49 -15.87 -0.13
N VAL A 106 2.28 -15.34 0.11
CA VAL A 106 1.19 -16.05 0.78
C VAL A 106 -0.05 -16.03 -0.09
N ILE A 107 -0.77 -17.15 -0.12
CA ILE A 107 -2.12 -17.24 -0.65
C ILE A 107 -3.08 -17.71 0.45
N SER A 108 -4.32 -17.20 0.44
CA SER A 108 -5.43 -17.82 1.15
C SER A 108 -6.25 -18.64 0.16
N VAL A 109 -6.49 -19.90 0.49
CA VAL A 109 -7.18 -20.85 -0.40
C VAL A 109 -8.40 -21.40 0.32
N LYS A 110 -9.56 -21.31 -0.34
CA LYS A 110 -10.79 -21.95 0.11
C LYS A 110 -10.74 -23.44 -0.20
N VAL A 111 -11.09 -24.26 0.79
CA VAL A 111 -11.01 -25.73 0.73
C VAL A 111 -12.24 -26.36 1.39
N GLU A 112 -12.56 -27.58 0.99
CA GLU A 112 -13.73 -28.31 1.51
C GLU A 112 -13.54 -28.75 2.97
N ASN A 113 -12.33 -29.18 3.35
CA ASN A 113 -12.03 -29.65 4.69
C ASN A 113 -10.63 -29.20 5.12
N VAL A 114 -10.57 -28.22 6.02
CA VAL A 114 -9.32 -27.61 6.49
C VAL A 114 -8.40 -28.63 7.16
N ASP A 115 -8.88 -29.42 8.11
CA ASP A 115 -8.04 -30.37 8.87
C ASP A 115 -7.40 -31.44 7.98
N LYS A 116 -8.18 -32.04 7.07
CA LYS A 116 -7.65 -33.00 6.08
C LYS A 116 -6.65 -32.34 5.14
N THR A 117 -6.89 -31.09 4.77
CA THR A 117 -5.99 -30.34 3.89
C THR A 117 -4.66 -30.06 4.59
N LEU A 118 -4.69 -29.62 5.84
CA LEU A 118 -3.46 -29.38 6.61
C LEU A 118 -2.68 -30.67 6.82
N GLN A 119 -3.33 -31.79 7.17
CA GLN A 119 -2.69 -33.11 7.27
C GLN A 119 -2.02 -33.54 5.95
N LEU A 120 -2.66 -33.29 4.80
CA LEU A 120 -2.05 -33.54 3.49
C LEU A 120 -0.78 -32.69 3.30
N LEU A 121 -0.85 -31.42 3.69
CA LEU A 121 0.22 -30.45 3.51
C LEU A 121 1.33 -30.53 4.57
N GLU A 122 1.17 -31.31 5.64
CA GLU A 122 2.27 -31.68 6.55
C GLU A 122 3.31 -32.58 5.88
N ASN A 123 2.90 -33.32 4.84
CA ASN A 123 3.79 -34.23 4.12
C ASN A 123 4.91 -33.46 3.37
N GLU A 124 6.16 -33.71 3.75
CA GLU A 124 7.32 -33.00 3.21
C GLU A 124 7.53 -33.20 1.70
N LEU A 125 7.21 -34.38 1.18
CA LEU A 125 7.33 -34.67 -0.25
C LEU A 125 6.32 -33.84 -1.06
N ILE A 126 5.10 -33.70 -0.54
CA ILE A 126 4.07 -32.83 -1.14
C ILE A 126 4.54 -31.39 -1.08
N ARG A 127 4.96 -30.89 0.10
CA ARG A 127 5.46 -29.52 0.24
C ARG A 127 6.61 -29.21 -0.72
N GLY A 128 7.61 -30.08 -0.77
CA GLY A 128 8.77 -29.91 -1.66
C GLY A 128 8.38 -29.92 -3.13
N LYS A 129 7.51 -30.85 -3.55
CA LYS A 129 7.02 -30.95 -4.94
C LYS A 129 6.31 -29.67 -5.38
N TYR A 130 5.44 -29.13 -4.54
CA TYR A 130 4.63 -27.95 -4.87
C TYR A 130 5.26 -26.62 -4.43
N GLY A 131 6.40 -26.65 -3.75
CA GLY A 131 7.09 -25.44 -3.27
C GLY A 131 6.32 -24.71 -2.18
N ILE A 132 5.69 -25.46 -1.27
CA ILE A 132 4.97 -24.94 -0.10
C ILE A 132 5.95 -24.82 1.07
N ARG A 133 6.06 -23.63 1.65
CA ARG A 133 6.89 -23.35 2.84
C ARG A 133 6.18 -23.75 4.12
N TYR A 134 4.89 -23.42 4.22
CA TYR A 134 4.02 -23.77 5.34
C TYR A 134 2.56 -23.70 4.90
N ALA A 135 1.70 -24.35 5.67
CA ALA A 135 0.25 -24.20 5.59
C ALA A 135 -0.31 -24.11 7.02
N GLU A 136 -1.25 -23.21 7.25
CA GLU A 136 -1.80 -22.95 8.58
C GLU A 136 -3.29 -22.56 8.53
N TYR A 137 -3.95 -22.66 9.68
CA TYR A 137 -5.30 -22.17 9.90
C TYR A 137 -5.39 -20.65 9.68
N VAL A 138 -6.56 -20.18 9.25
CA VAL A 138 -6.89 -18.76 9.30
C VAL A 138 -7.64 -18.48 10.60
N TYR A 139 -6.89 -18.03 11.61
CA TYR A 139 -7.44 -17.78 12.94
C TYR A 139 -8.39 -16.58 12.98
N VAL A 140 -9.46 -16.71 13.77
CA VAL A 140 -10.39 -15.62 14.04
C VAL A 140 -9.73 -14.63 15.01
N ARG A 141 -9.79 -13.34 14.68
CA ARG A 141 -9.34 -12.24 15.55
C ARG A 141 -10.52 -11.39 15.97
N LYS A 142 -10.54 -11.01 17.23
CA LYS A 142 -11.58 -10.15 17.85
C LYS A 142 -10.91 -8.88 18.35
N LEU A 143 -11.59 -7.76 18.20
CA LEU A 143 -11.15 -6.51 18.81
C LEU A 143 -11.14 -6.68 20.33
N VAL A 144 -10.11 -6.14 20.96
CA VAL A 144 -10.10 -6.05 22.42
C VAL A 144 -11.17 -5.04 22.81
N PRO A 145 -12.23 -5.44 23.55
CA PRO A 145 -13.28 -4.52 23.92
C PRO A 145 -12.69 -3.43 24.83
N PHE A 146 -13.11 -2.19 24.62
CA PHE A 146 -12.86 -1.11 25.56
C PHE A 146 -14.11 -0.86 26.38
N GLU A 147 -13.93 -0.65 27.68
CA GLU A 147 -15.03 -0.30 28.57
C GLU A 147 -15.26 1.21 28.51
N ILE A 148 -16.49 1.60 28.18
CA ILE A 148 -16.94 2.97 28.39
C ILE A 148 -17.36 3.06 29.86
N ASN A 149 -16.41 3.41 30.72
CA ASN A 149 -16.75 3.80 32.08
C ASN A 149 -17.48 5.14 32.02
N THR A 150 -18.81 5.10 32.13
CA THR A 150 -19.64 6.30 32.22
C THR A 150 -19.36 6.99 33.55
N ARG A 151 -18.35 7.85 33.58
CA ARG A 151 -17.94 8.71 34.70
C ARG A 151 -17.55 7.93 35.95
N ALA A 152 -16.32 8.11 36.42
CA ALA A 152 -15.99 7.71 37.79
C ALA A 152 -16.96 8.42 38.75
N GLU A 153 -17.93 7.69 39.31
CA GLU A 153 -18.80 8.16 40.37
C GLU A 153 -17.89 8.66 41.50
N GLY A 154 -17.80 9.99 41.67
CA GLY A 154 -16.91 10.60 42.66
C GLY A 154 -16.02 11.73 42.13
N TYR A 155 -15.92 11.95 40.81
CA TYR A 155 -15.28 13.15 40.28
C TYR A 155 -16.19 14.39 40.47
N LYS A 156 -16.20 14.93 41.70
CA LYS A 156 -16.89 16.18 42.04
C LYS A 156 -16.14 17.35 41.39
N ALA A 157 -16.70 17.88 40.31
CA ALA A 157 -16.20 19.05 39.58
C ALA A 157 -15.99 20.29 40.49
N GLU A 158 -16.71 20.36 41.61
CA GLU A 158 -16.76 21.48 42.54
C GLU A 158 -15.42 21.75 43.27
N ARG A 159 -14.54 20.75 43.44
CA ARG A 159 -13.19 20.96 44.02
C ARG A 159 -12.12 21.32 42.98
N PHE A 160 -12.42 21.23 41.68
CA PHE A 160 -11.47 21.50 40.59
C PHE A 160 -11.59 22.93 40.05
N ALA A 161 -12.75 23.57 40.20
CA ALA A 161 -13.09 24.88 39.61
C ALA A 161 -12.20 26.05 40.08
N SER A 162 -11.66 26.03 41.30
CA SER A 162 -10.84 27.13 41.83
C SER A 162 -9.35 27.06 41.45
N LYS A 163 -8.87 25.92 40.94
CA LYS A 163 -7.54 25.77 40.30
C LYS A 163 -7.62 25.75 38.78
N LEU A 164 -8.82 25.88 38.20
CA LEU A 164 -9.11 25.60 36.80
C LEU A 164 -8.46 26.57 35.81
N SER A 165 -8.15 27.81 36.21
CA SER A 165 -7.59 28.82 35.31
C SER A 165 -6.22 28.43 34.74
N GLU A 166 -5.46 27.59 35.46
CA GLU A 166 -4.17 27.06 35.01
C GLU A 166 -4.34 25.80 34.13
N TYR A 167 -5.51 25.15 34.20
CA TYR A 167 -5.85 23.94 33.45
C TYR A 167 -6.67 24.19 32.19
N THR A 168 -7.31 25.35 32.08
CA THR A 168 -8.01 25.79 30.87
C THR A 168 -6.99 26.40 29.91
N ASN A 169 -6.89 25.89 28.68
CA ASN A 169 -6.00 26.37 27.61
C ASN A 169 -4.56 25.80 27.62
N TYR A 170 -4.38 24.59 28.14
CA TYR A 170 -3.17 23.80 27.88
C TYR A 170 -3.08 23.46 26.39
N SER A 171 -3.94 22.62 25.82
CA SER A 171 -3.83 22.27 24.39
C SER A 171 -4.28 23.38 23.43
N GLY A 172 -5.14 24.32 23.87
CA GLY A 172 -5.84 25.25 22.98
C GLY A 172 -7.22 24.76 22.53
N GLU A 173 -7.60 23.52 22.89
CA GLU A 173 -8.87 22.91 22.50
C GLU A 173 -10.04 23.33 23.40
N SER A 174 -11.26 23.34 22.85
CA SER A 174 -12.48 23.71 23.59
C SER A 174 -12.82 22.76 24.75
N LEU A 175 -12.37 21.50 24.67
CA LEU A 175 -12.56 20.45 25.67
C LEU A 175 -11.28 20.15 26.48
N ASP A 176 -10.31 21.05 26.50
CA ASP A 176 -8.99 20.85 27.10
C ASP A 176 -9.04 20.39 28.57
N LEU A 177 -10.05 20.80 29.33
CA LEU A 177 -10.26 20.34 30.71
C LEU A 177 -10.27 18.80 30.80
N TYR A 178 -10.87 18.13 29.82
CA TYR A 178 -11.05 16.67 29.79
C TYR A 178 -9.86 15.93 29.16
N LEU A 179 -8.96 16.62 28.45
CA LEU A 179 -7.81 16.05 27.75
C LEU A 179 -6.61 15.80 28.68
N TRP A 180 -6.84 15.16 29.83
CA TRP A 180 -5.80 14.92 30.84
C TRP A 180 -4.61 14.10 30.31
N GLY A 181 -4.84 13.20 29.36
CA GLY A 181 -3.80 12.38 28.72
C GLY A 181 -2.73 13.22 28.03
N LEU A 182 -3.12 14.33 27.38
CA LEU A 182 -2.18 15.25 26.72
C LEU A 182 -1.23 15.94 27.71
N ARG A 183 -1.74 16.27 28.91
CA ARG A 183 -0.93 16.83 30.00
C ARG A 183 0.00 15.79 30.60
N ALA A 184 -0.48 14.56 30.78
CA ALA A 184 0.32 13.47 31.34
C ALA A 184 1.58 13.19 30.48
N ILE A 185 1.48 13.32 29.16
CA ILE A 185 2.61 13.17 28.23
C ILE A 185 3.36 14.47 27.91
N LYS A 186 2.99 15.59 28.57
CA LYS A 186 3.59 16.93 28.37
C LYS A 186 3.64 17.38 26.90
N ILE A 187 2.54 17.23 26.16
CA ILE A 187 2.53 17.44 24.70
C ILE A 187 3.01 18.84 24.26
N LYS A 188 2.86 19.88 25.10
CA LYS A 188 3.37 21.23 24.80
C LYS A 188 4.87 21.27 24.56
N ASP A 189 5.63 20.46 25.27
CA ASP A 189 7.08 20.43 25.12
C ASP A 189 7.43 19.95 23.70
N ALA A 190 6.74 18.91 23.21
CA ALA A 190 6.92 18.42 21.85
C ALA A 190 6.55 19.48 20.80
N TRP A 191 5.37 20.10 20.91
CA TRP A 191 4.92 21.11 19.95
C TRP A 191 5.78 22.38 19.95
N SER A 192 6.26 22.82 21.11
CA SER A 192 7.14 24.00 21.22
C SER A 192 8.51 23.77 20.57
N ASN A 193 8.94 22.51 20.49
CA ASN A 193 10.14 22.10 19.76
C ASN A 193 9.85 21.75 18.28
N GLY A 194 8.65 22.03 17.77
CA GLY A 194 8.29 21.83 16.37
C GLY A 194 7.84 20.40 16.01
N TYR A 195 7.72 19.49 16.97
CA TYR A 195 7.29 18.12 16.71
C TYR A 195 5.76 18.03 16.60
N ARG A 196 5.22 18.25 15.40
CA ARG A 196 3.77 18.27 15.13
C ARG A 196 3.25 17.09 14.29
N GLY A 197 4.14 16.19 13.88
CA GLY A 197 3.79 15.07 12.99
C GLY A 197 3.68 15.45 11.51
N GLU A 198 4.15 16.64 11.12
CA GLU A 198 4.21 17.04 9.71
C GLU A 198 5.07 16.06 8.90
N GLY A 199 4.53 15.57 7.77
CA GLY A 199 5.19 14.56 6.95
C GLY A 199 5.16 13.12 7.51
N VAL A 200 4.51 12.89 8.65
CA VAL A 200 4.36 11.55 9.24
C VAL A 200 3.03 10.94 8.81
N ILE A 201 3.07 9.70 8.33
CA ILE A 201 1.89 8.89 8.02
C ILE A 201 1.67 7.89 9.15
N VAL A 202 0.45 7.86 9.70
CA VAL A 202 0.04 6.91 10.74
C VAL A 202 -1.00 5.96 10.16
N ALA A 203 -0.68 4.66 10.09
CA ALA A 203 -1.64 3.62 9.69
C ALA A 203 -2.40 3.12 10.91
N VAL A 204 -3.73 3.28 10.90
CA VAL A 204 -4.63 2.78 11.95
C VAL A 204 -5.35 1.54 11.42
N LEU A 205 -4.94 0.36 11.88
CA LEU A 205 -5.55 -0.93 11.53
C LEU A 205 -6.62 -1.26 12.57
N ASP A 206 -7.81 -0.69 12.40
CA ASP A 206 -8.95 -0.83 13.31
C ASP A 206 -10.25 -0.97 12.49
N THR A 207 -11.40 -0.71 13.11
CA THR A 207 -12.76 -0.72 12.54
C THR A 207 -13.04 0.36 11.48
N GLY A 208 -12.05 1.21 11.19
CA GLY A 208 -12.20 2.40 10.36
C GLY A 208 -12.28 3.67 11.19
N VAL A 209 -12.35 4.82 10.52
CA VAL A 209 -12.42 6.14 11.13
C VAL A 209 -13.52 6.94 10.45
N ASP A 210 -14.34 7.66 11.23
CA ASP A 210 -15.22 8.68 10.68
C ASP A 210 -14.39 9.92 10.36
N GLY A 211 -14.17 10.16 9.07
CA GLY A 211 -13.38 11.29 8.56
C GLY A 211 -14.21 12.44 8.01
N THR A 212 -15.52 12.46 8.24
CA THR A 212 -16.43 13.51 7.74
C THR A 212 -16.56 14.71 8.67
#